data_AF-A0A528C997-F1
#
_entry.id   AF-A0A528C997-F1
#
_cell.length_a   1.000
_cell.length_b   1.000
_cell.length_c   1.000
_cell.angle_alpha   90.00
_cell.angle_beta   90.00
_cell.angle_gamma   90.00
#
_symmetry.space_group_name_H-M   'P 1'
#
loop_
_entity.id
_entity.type
_entity.pdbx_description
1 polymer ?
#
loop_
_entity_poly.entity_id
_entity_poly.type
_entity_poly.pdbx_seq_one_letter_code
_entity_poly.pdbx_strand_id
1 'polypeptide(L)' 'LASALLDAAIDHAFAKGARTIEAYPVDRASPSYRFMGFRDMFVARGFHEIGMAGSRRHVMRLER' A
#
# COMPACT_ATOMS: atom_id res chain seq x y z
N LEU A 1 -2.08 -11.70 10.31
CA LEU A 1 -2.20 -10.42 11.05
C LEU A 1 -2.00 -9.20 10.15
N ALA A 2 -0.88 -9.09 9.41
CA ALA A 2 -0.59 -7.91 8.58
C ALA A 2 -1.72 -7.53 7.60
N SER A 3 -2.31 -8.51 6.90
CA SER A 3 -3.46 -8.28 6.01
C SER A 3 -4.66 -7.65 6.74
N ALA A 4 -5.04 -8.21 7.89
CA ALA A 4 -6.17 -7.71 8.68
C ALA A 4 -5.92 -6.29 9.24
N LEU A 5 -4.67 -5.96 9.59
CA LEU A 5 -4.30 -4.61 10.01
C LEU A 5 -4.39 -3.62 8.84
N LEU A 6 -3.99 -4.04 7.63
CA LEU A 6 -4.12 -3.23 6.44
C LEU A 6 -5.60 -2.98 6.09
N ASP A 7 -6.44 -4.01 6.17
CA ASP A 7 -7.89 -3.90 5.96
C ASP A 7 -8.49 -2.87 6.93
N ALA A 8 -8.21 -3.02 8.23
CA ALA A 8 -8.70 -2.10 9.26
C ALA A 8 -8.19 -0.66 9.06
N ALA A 9 -6.95 -0.48 8.60
CA ALA A 9 -6.39 0.84 8.32
C ALA A 9 -7.08 1.52 7.12
N ILE A 10 -7.39 0.75 6.08
CA ILE A 10 -8.13 1.24 4.90
C ILE A 10 -9.53 1.69 5.30
N ASP A 11 -10.26 0.82 6.01
CA ASP A 11 -11.61 1.12 6.48
C ASP A 11 -11.63 2.36 7.37
N HIS A 12 -10.67 2.45 8.30
CA HIS A 12 -10.54 3.61 9.18
C HIS A 12 -10.31 4.90 8.41
N ALA A 13 -9.36 4.92 7.47
CA ALA A 13 -9.04 6.11 6.69
C ALA A 13 -10.26 6.61 5.89
N PHE A 14 -10.95 5.71 5.19
CA PHE A 14 -12.15 6.08 4.43
C PHE A 14 -13.33 6.49 5.31
N ALA A 15 -13.52 5.84 6.46
CA ALA A 15 -14.52 6.25 7.45
C ALA A 15 -14.24 7.65 8.03
N LYS A 16 -12.98 8.11 8.00
CA LYS A 16 -12.56 9.46 8.40
C LYS A 16 -12.54 10.47 7.25
N GLY A 17 -13.07 10.11 6.08
CA GLY A 17 -13.22 11.03 4.96
C GLY A 17 -11.97 11.18 4.09
N ALA A 18 -10.99 10.28 4.21
CA ALA A 18 -9.94 10.19 3.20
C ALA A 18 -10.58 9.93 1.82
N ARG A 19 -10.09 10.62 0.78
CA ARG A 19 -10.47 10.33 -0.61
C ARG A 19 -9.47 9.40 -1.31
N THR A 20 -8.24 9.38 -0.78
CA THR A 20 -7.12 8.65 -1.34
C THR A 20 -6.25 8.13 -0.20
N ILE A 21 -5.75 6.92 -0.35
CA ILE A 21 -4.75 6.32 0.53
C ILE A 21 -3.53 5.99 -0.32
N GLU A 22 -2.36 6.52 0.05
CA GLU A 22 -1.10 6.25 -0.64
C GLU A 22 -0.25 5.24 0.15
N ALA A 23 0.34 4.28 -0.55
CA ALA A 23 1.18 3.23 0.01
C ALA A 23 2.53 3.18 -0.70
N TYR A 24 3.56 2.75 0.03
CA TYR A 24 4.95 2.67 -0.46
C TYR A 24 5.56 1.26 -0.34
N PRO A 25 4.92 0.22 -0.90
CA PRO A 25 5.43 -1.13 -0.77
C PRO A 25 6.68 -1.37 -1.61
N VAL A 26 7.30 -2.52 -1.35
CA VAL A 26 8.41 -3.05 -2.15
C VAL A 26 8.04 -4.41 -2.74
N ASP A 27 8.78 -4.86 -3.75
CA ASP A 27 8.74 -6.26 -4.17
C ASP A 27 9.26 -7.19 -3.07
N ARG A 28 8.75 -8.43 -3.03
CA ARG A 28 9.18 -9.44 -2.03
C ARG A 28 10.68 -9.76 -2.09
N ALA A 29 11.26 -9.68 -3.29
CA ALA A 29 12.67 -9.90 -3.54
C ALA A 29 13.56 -8.66 -3.25
N SER A 30 12.97 -7.53 -2.88
CA SER A 30 13.73 -6.30 -2.63
C SER A 30 14.65 -6.47 -1.42
N PRO A 31 15.94 -6.06 -1.53
CA PRO A 31 16.86 -6.06 -0.40
C PRO A 31 16.63 -4.87 0.56
N SER A 32 15.67 -3.99 0.25
CA SER A 32 15.35 -2.78 1.03
C SER A 32 14.50 -3.10 2.27
N TYR A 33 14.37 -2.13 3.18
CA TYR A 33 13.51 -2.22 4.37
C TYR A 33 12.04 -2.55 4.01
N ARG A 34 11.48 -3.62 4.60
CA ARG A 34 10.23 -4.28 4.17
C ARG A 34 9.00 -4.00 5.05
N PHE A 35 9.11 -3.14 6.05
CA PHE A 35 8.02 -2.98 7.03
C PHE A 35 6.83 -2.17 6.49
N MET A 36 6.98 -1.49 5.34
CA MET A 36 5.87 -0.86 4.61
C MET A 36 5.00 -1.87 3.84
N GLY A 37 5.35 -3.16 3.88
CA GLY A 37 4.61 -4.23 3.21
C GLY A 37 5.07 -4.47 1.77
N PHE A 38 4.42 -5.47 1.15
CA PHE A 38 4.75 -5.95 -0.19
C PHE A 38 3.68 -5.57 -1.21
N ARG A 39 4.09 -5.32 -2.45
CA ARG A 39 3.23 -4.82 -3.54
C ARG A 39 1.96 -5.65 -3.70
N ASP A 40 2.10 -6.97 -3.68
CA ASP A 40 1.01 -7.94 -3.81
C ASP A 40 -0.06 -7.82 -2.70
N MET A 41 0.30 -7.38 -1.49
CA MET A 41 -0.68 -7.13 -0.43
C MET A 41 -1.62 -5.96 -0.76
N PHE A 42 -1.11 -4.94 -1.45
CA PHE A 42 -1.86 -3.75 -1.83
C PHE A 42 -2.65 -3.97 -3.12
N VAL A 43 -2.08 -4.66 -4.11
CA VAL A 43 -2.77 -5.06 -5.35
C VAL A 43 -4.04 -5.85 -5.03
N ALA A 44 -3.98 -6.78 -4.07
CA ALA A 44 -5.15 -7.57 -3.65
C ALA A 44 -6.32 -6.74 -3.08
N ARG A 45 -6.09 -5.47 -2.74
CA ARG A 45 -7.07 -4.53 -2.17
C ARG A 45 -7.48 -3.42 -3.15
N GLY A 46 -7.10 -3.55 -4.41
CA GLY A 46 -7.45 -2.59 -5.46
C GLY A 46 -6.54 -1.36 -5.51
N PHE A 47 -5.42 -1.35 -4.79
CA PHE A 47 -4.42 -0.30 -5.00
C PHE A 47 -3.84 -0.43 -6.41
N HIS A 48 -3.70 0.70 -7.09
CA HIS A 48 -3.04 0.78 -8.40
C HIS A 48 -1.74 1.57 -8.29
N GLU A 49 -0.77 1.23 -9.12
CA GLU A 49 0.53 1.88 -9.14
C GLU A 49 0.46 3.22 -9.87
N ILE A 50 1.07 4.25 -9.29
CA ILE A 50 1.12 5.61 -9.84
C ILE A 50 2.55 6.10 -10.07
N GLY A 51 3.56 5.31 -9.69
CA GLY A 51 4.95 5.63 -9.91
C GLY A 51 5.90 4.89 -9.00
N MET A 52 7.14 5.37 -8.96
CA MET A 52 8.23 4.83 -8.15
C MET A 52 8.91 5.92 -7.33
N ALA A 53 9.13 5.65 -6.04
CA ALA A 53 9.97 6.47 -5.17
C ALA A 53 11.39 5.87 -5.15
N GLY A 54 12.31 6.53 -5.87
CA GLY A 54 13.64 5.98 -6.12
C GLY A 54 13.58 4.75 -7.04
N SER A 55 14.41 3.74 -6.77
CA SER A 55 14.55 2.56 -7.65
C SER A 55 13.74 1.32 -7.25
N ARG A 56 13.15 1.30 -6.04
CA ARG A 56 12.65 0.04 -5.44
C ARG A 56 11.35 0.16 -4.64
N ARG A 57 10.80 1.36 -4.45
CA ARG A 57 9.51 1.55 -3.78
C ARG A 57 8.46 1.94 -4.79
N HIS A 58 7.40 1.16 -4.86
CA HIS A 58 6.21 1.51 -5.60
C HIS A 58 5.49 2.62 -4.87
N VAL A 59 4.92 3.58 -5.61
CA VAL A 59 3.93 4.49 -5.07
C VAL A 59 2.58 3.98 -5.59
N MET A 60 1.70 3.61 -4.68
CA MET A 60 0.41 3.02 -5.02
C MET A 60 -0.72 3.78 -4.34
N ARG A 61 -1.88 3.86 -5.00
CA ARG A 61 -3.07 4.53 -4.47
C ARG A 61 -4.30 3.66 -4.47
N LEU A 62 -5.11 3.82 -3.43
CA LEU A 62 -6.49 3.36 -3.38
C LEU A 62 -7.40 4.59 -3.27
N GLU A 63 -8.42 4.63 -4.11
CA GLU A 63 -9.36 5.75 -4.24
C GLU A 63 -10.78 5.25 -4.04
N ARG A 64 -11.69 6.16 -3.67
CA ARG A 64 -13.10 5.89 -3.42
C ARG A 64 -14.00 6.82 -4.23
#